data_AF-A0A0X7A6L1-F1
#
_entry.id   AF-A0A0X7A6L1-F1
#
_cell.length_a   1.000
_cell.length_b   1.000
_cell.length_c   1.000
_cell.angle_alpha   90.00
_cell.angle_beta   90.00
_cell.angle_gamma   90.00
#
_symmetry.space_group_name_H-M   'P 1'
#
loop_
_entity.id
_entity.type
_entity.pdbx_description
1 polymer ?
#
loop_
_entity_poly.entity_id
_entity_poly.type
_entity_poly.pdbx_seq_one_letter_code
_entity_poly.pdbx_strand_id
1 'polypeptide(L)'
;MPLMSETYTPSAIEDADWYDWLVIFNDRARDFIGEIALDPPHREDPRVQSAKFAIAARAFNLIRSALILLERGEQLAFRILARGIIECAMHMDAACNTSEYLTILFEDDKSSRVSRGKLFQKMATNLSEDANRELQQFVMGEGTKPRSLNIGELARGSDFPRYQLHYRQISADTEHVTWTSLCRHPQETFDRIRLELDPQLENYEMFDTVSLIALSAMTIVKQLRDSLGIIQNEGEFSALGRRYLELYREGVAEFGEQPDAEEG
;
A
#
# COMPACT_ATOMS: atom_id res chain seq x y z
N MET A 1 18.01 9.89 -20.36
CA MET A 1 17.36 9.36 -21.59
C MET A 1 18.41 8.66 -22.44
N PRO A 2 18.08 7.61 -23.19
CA PRO A 2 16.82 6.87 -23.21
C PRO A 2 17.02 5.34 -23.09
N LEU A 3 16.03 4.63 -22.56
CA LEU A 3 15.63 3.29 -23.01
C LEU A 3 14.11 3.30 -22.78
N MET A 4 13.43 3.85 -23.78
CA MET A 4 12.56 3.10 -24.67
C MET A 4 11.42 2.48 -23.89
N SER A 5 10.21 2.99 -24.14
CA SER A 5 9.00 2.21 -24.04
C SER A 5 9.19 0.97 -24.92
N GLU A 6 9.83 -0.08 -24.38
CA GLU A 6 9.56 -1.41 -24.90
C GLU A 6 8.09 -1.61 -24.62
N THR A 7 7.28 -1.42 -25.65
CA THR A 7 5.92 -1.92 -25.65
C THR A 7 6.04 -3.42 -25.39
N TYR A 8 5.86 -3.84 -24.13
CA TYR A 8 5.75 -5.24 -23.77
C TYR A 8 4.78 -5.90 -24.73
N THR A 9 5.26 -6.92 -25.46
CA THR A 9 4.43 -7.65 -26.40
C THR A 9 3.35 -8.40 -25.63
N PRO A 10 2.16 -8.65 -26.20
CA PRO A 10 1.14 -9.49 -25.56
C PRO A 10 1.71 -10.84 -25.09
N SER A 11 2.65 -11.43 -25.83
CA SER A 11 3.37 -12.65 -25.41
C SER A 11 4.18 -12.48 -24.12
N ALA A 12 4.80 -11.32 -23.90
CA ALA A 12 5.56 -11.04 -22.68
C ALA A 12 4.65 -10.97 -21.44
N ILE A 13 3.38 -10.59 -21.61
CA ILE A 13 2.39 -10.62 -20.53
C ILE A 13 1.91 -12.06 -20.29
N GLU A 14 1.67 -12.83 -21.36
CA GLU A 14 1.18 -14.22 -21.26
C GLU A 14 2.19 -15.15 -20.58
N ASP A 15 3.48 -14.95 -20.82
CA ASP A 15 4.55 -15.77 -20.23
C ASP A 15 5.07 -15.22 -18.89
N ALA A 16 4.59 -14.06 -18.43
CA ALA A 16 5.10 -13.39 -17.23
C ALA A 16 4.84 -14.23 -15.96
N ASP A 17 5.87 -14.41 -15.13
CA ASP A 17 5.70 -14.87 -13.75
C ASP A 17 5.25 -13.72 -12.83
N TRP A 18 5.17 -13.98 -11.53
CA TRP A 18 4.75 -12.97 -10.55
C TRP A 18 5.62 -11.71 -10.50
N TYR A 19 6.94 -11.86 -10.65
CA TYR A 19 7.87 -10.74 -10.62
C TYR A 19 7.78 -9.95 -11.93
N ASP A 20 7.82 -10.64 -13.07
CA ASP A 20 7.70 -10.02 -14.39
C ASP A 20 6.38 -9.28 -14.53
N TRP A 21 5.27 -9.88 -14.06
CA TRP A 21 3.95 -9.25 -14.08
C TRP A 21 3.96 -7.94 -13.29
N LEU A 22 4.55 -7.90 -12.10
CA LEU A 22 4.62 -6.69 -11.28
C LEU A 22 5.45 -5.59 -11.94
N VAL A 23 6.58 -5.94 -12.56
CA VAL A 23 7.41 -5.00 -13.32
C VAL A 23 6.62 -4.40 -14.48
N ILE A 24 6.06 -5.26 -15.33
CA ILE A 24 5.26 -4.84 -16.49
C ILE A 24 4.09 -3.96 -16.04
N PHE A 25 3.32 -4.40 -15.04
CA PHE A 25 2.16 -3.65 -14.56
C PHE A 25 2.56 -2.29 -13.99
N ASN A 26 3.61 -2.24 -13.18
CA ASN A 26 4.11 -1.00 -12.58
C ASN A 26 4.50 0.01 -13.66
N ASP A 27 5.24 -0.41 -14.67
CA ASP A 27 5.72 0.50 -15.71
C ASP A 27 4.56 1.02 -16.56
N ARG A 28 3.64 0.14 -16.98
CA ARG A 28 2.43 0.55 -17.71
C ARG A 28 1.52 1.47 -16.92
N ALA A 29 1.31 1.19 -15.64
CA ALA A 29 0.48 2.02 -14.79
C ALA A 29 1.10 3.41 -14.57
N ARG A 30 2.43 3.49 -14.44
CA ARG A 30 3.15 4.76 -14.29
C ARG A 30 3.12 5.60 -15.55
N ASP A 31 3.31 4.99 -16.72
CA ASP A 31 3.17 5.67 -18.00
C ASP A 31 1.75 6.24 -18.16
N PHE A 32 0.73 5.39 -17.94
CA PHE A 32 -0.67 5.79 -17.93
C PHE A 32 -0.95 6.97 -16.99
N ILE A 33 -0.54 6.89 -15.73
CA ILE A 33 -0.74 7.97 -14.74
C ILE A 33 0.00 9.24 -15.17
N GLY A 34 1.24 9.11 -15.64
CA GLY A 34 2.08 10.22 -16.05
C GLY A 34 1.49 10.99 -17.22
N GLU A 35 0.99 10.29 -18.24
CA GLU A 35 0.34 10.90 -19.41
C GLU A 35 -0.94 11.64 -19.02
N ILE A 36 -1.81 11.00 -18.23
CA ILE A 36 -3.12 11.56 -17.89
C ILE A 36 -3.03 12.69 -16.88
N ALA A 37 -2.03 12.68 -15.99
CA ALA A 37 -1.84 13.75 -15.02
C ALA A 37 -1.41 15.09 -15.66
N LEU A 38 -0.96 15.10 -16.92
CA LEU A 38 -0.58 16.33 -17.64
C LEU A 38 -1.80 17.18 -18.02
N ASP A 39 -2.90 16.55 -18.40
CA ASP A 39 -4.16 17.20 -18.76
C ASP A 39 -5.34 16.33 -18.31
N PRO A 40 -5.63 16.29 -16.99
CA PRO A 40 -6.60 15.36 -16.46
C PRO A 40 -8.03 15.80 -16.84
N PRO A 41 -8.93 14.86 -17.19
CA PRO A 41 -10.32 15.19 -17.47
C PRO A 41 -10.97 15.96 -16.31
N HIS A 42 -11.53 17.13 -16.57
CA HIS A 42 -12.18 17.98 -15.56
C HIS A 42 -13.59 17.48 -15.20
N ARG A 43 -13.68 16.29 -14.60
CA ARG A 43 -14.96 15.65 -14.24
C ARG A 43 -15.29 15.70 -12.74
N GLU A 44 -14.31 16.02 -11.91
CA GLU A 44 -14.43 16.01 -10.44
C GLU A 44 -13.83 17.27 -9.82
N ASP A 45 -14.04 17.45 -8.50
CA ASP A 45 -13.35 18.46 -7.71
C ASP A 45 -11.81 18.30 -7.87
N PRO A 46 -11.07 19.35 -8.27
CA PRO A 46 -9.63 19.26 -8.51
C PRO A 46 -8.82 18.76 -7.31
N ARG A 47 -9.27 19.00 -6.06
CA ARG A 47 -8.59 18.50 -4.86
C ARG A 47 -8.79 17.00 -4.69
N VAL A 48 -9.99 16.49 -5.00
CA VAL A 48 -10.29 15.05 -4.93
C VAL A 48 -9.45 14.33 -5.98
N GLN A 49 -9.47 14.86 -7.21
CA GLN A 49 -8.67 14.35 -8.31
C GLN A 49 -7.16 14.37 -7.98
N SER A 50 -6.66 15.47 -7.41
CA SER A 50 -5.27 15.58 -6.96
C SER A 50 -4.92 14.55 -5.89
N ALA A 51 -5.82 14.28 -4.94
CA ALA A 51 -5.61 13.25 -3.92
C ALA A 51 -5.53 11.85 -4.55
N LYS A 52 -6.42 11.51 -5.48
CA LYS A 52 -6.39 10.24 -6.22
C LYS A 52 -5.07 10.05 -6.98
N PHE A 53 -4.61 11.06 -7.71
CA PHE A 53 -3.29 11.00 -8.38
C PHE A 53 -2.14 10.85 -7.39
N ALA A 54 -2.16 11.56 -6.26
CA ALA A 54 -1.13 11.46 -5.24
C ALA A 54 -1.09 10.06 -4.59
N ILE A 55 -2.25 9.46 -4.32
CA ILE A 55 -2.36 8.08 -3.81
C ILE A 55 -1.78 7.09 -4.82
N ALA A 56 -2.15 7.22 -6.10
CA ALA A 56 -1.63 6.35 -7.15
C ALA A 56 -0.10 6.48 -7.29
N ALA A 57 0.41 7.71 -7.39
CA ALA A 57 1.84 7.98 -7.47
C ALA A 57 2.61 7.42 -6.26
N ARG A 58 2.04 7.55 -5.05
CA ARG A 58 2.60 6.96 -3.84
C ARG A 58 2.68 5.43 -3.93
N ALA A 59 1.59 4.77 -4.34
CA ALA A 59 1.56 3.32 -4.47
C ALA A 59 2.61 2.80 -5.46
N PHE A 60 2.72 3.39 -6.64
CA PHE A 60 3.70 2.96 -7.65
C PHE A 60 5.14 3.31 -7.30
N ASN A 61 5.37 4.28 -6.41
CA ASN A 61 6.71 4.46 -5.82
C ASN A 61 7.03 3.37 -4.79
N LEU A 62 6.05 2.93 -4.00
CA LEU A 62 6.21 1.82 -3.07
C LEU A 62 6.41 0.49 -3.80
N ILE A 63 5.65 0.20 -4.86
CA ILE A 63 5.80 -1.01 -5.69
C ILE A 63 7.21 -1.07 -6.28
N ARG A 64 7.69 0.02 -6.88
CA ARG A 64 9.06 0.09 -7.40
C ARG A 64 10.11 -0.16 -6.32
N SER A 65 9.90 0.36 -5.11
CA SER A 65 10.82 0.14 -3.98
C SER A 65 10.76 -1.31 -3.50
N ALA A 66 9.58 -1.93 -3.51
CA ALA A 66 9.37 -3.33 -3.17
C ALA A 66 10.08 -4.25 -4.18
N LEU A 67 9.96 -3.98 -5.49
CA LEU A 67 10.67 -4.74 -6.53
C LEU A 67 12.19 -4.71 -6.34
N ILE A 68 12.77 -3.55 -6.01
CA ILE A 68 14.21 -3.43 -5.72
C ILE A 68 14.63 -4.27 -4.51
N LEU A 69 13.79 -4.35 -3.47
CA LEU A 69 14.06 -5.18 -2.30
C LEU A 69 13.97 -6.67 -2.64
N LEU A 70 12.95 -7.05 -3.41
CA LEU A 70 12.75 -8.43 -3.85
C LEU A 70 13.92 -8.92 -4.73
N GLU A 71 14.40 -8.10 -5.67
CA GLU A 71 15.59 -8.38 -6.49
C GLU A 71 16.85 -8.63 -5.66
N ARG A 72 16.95 -8.01 -4.48
CA ARG A 72 18.08 -8.15 -3.56
C ARG A 72 17.92 -9.30 -2.57
N GLY A 73 16.81 -10.03 -2.61
CA GLY A 73 16.50 -11.10 -1.65
C GLY A 73 16.00 -10.60 -0.29
N GLU A 74 15.64 -9.31 -0.17
CA GLU A 74 15.19 -8.68 1.08
C GLU A 74 13.69 -8.92 1.30
N GLN A 75 13.30 -10.20 1.45
CA GLN A 75 11.89 -10.62 1.43
C GLN A 75 11.05 -10.03 2.56
N LEU A 76 11.61 -9.94 3.78
CA LEU A 76 10.90 -9.34 4.91
C LEU A 76 10.64 -7.84 4.66
N ALA A 77 11.64 -7.11 4.18
CA ALA A 77 11.50 -5.69 3.85
C ALA A 77 10.54 -5.46 2.67
N PHE A 78 10.55 -6.36 1.69
CA PHE A 78 9.55 -6.39 0.61
C PHE A 78 8.12 -6.51 1.16
N ARG A 79 7.88 -7.46 2.08
CA ARG A 79 6.57 -7.65 2.72
C ARG A 79 6.14 -6.46 3.58
N ILE A 80 7.06 -5.78 4.25
CA ILE A 80 6.77 -4.52 4.97
C ILE A 80 6.19 -3.47 4.00
N LEU A 81 6.76 -3.33 2.80
CA LEU A 81 6.25 -2.37 1.81
C LEU A 81 4.88 -2.75 1.25
N ALA A 82 4.54 -4.04 1.20
CA ALA A 82 3.21 -4.50 0.78
C ALA A 82 2.09 -3.84 1.59
N ARG A 83 2.29 -3.65 2.90
CA ARG A 83 1.33 -2.95 3.77
C ARG A 83 1.02 -1.54 3.27
N GLY A 84 2.05 -0.75 2.95
CA GLY A 84 1.87 0.62 2.46
C GLY A 84 1.17 0.67 1.10
N ILE A 85 1.39 -0.35 0.26
CA ILE A 85 0.72 -0.48 -1.05
C ILE A 85 -0.77 -0.82 -0.85
N ILE A 86 -1.09 -1.76 0.05
CA ILE A 86 -2.47 -2.12 0.43
C ILE A 86 -3.18 -0.91 1.04
N GLU A 87 -2.50 -0.13 1.88
CA GLU A 87 -3.04 1.12 2.44
C GLU A 87 -3.41 2.13 1.36
N CYS A 88 -2.57 2.29 0.33
CA CYS A 88 -2.89 3.15 -0.81
C CYS A 88 -4.12 2.64 -1.58
N ALA A 89 -4.28 1.33 -1.75
CA ALA A 89 -5.47 0.78 -2.41
C ALA A 89 -6.75 1.05 -1.62
N MET A 90 -6.73 0.89 -0.29
CA MET A 90 -7.86 1.24 0.58
C MET A 90 -8.19 2.74 0.52
N HIS A 91 -7.17 3.61 0.49
CA HIS A 91 -7.38 5.04 0.32
C HIS A 91 -7.93 5.41 -1.05
N MET A 92 -7.48 4.77 -2.13
CA MET A 92 -8.00 5.02 -3.48
C MET A 92 -9.49 4.64 -3.55
N ASP A 93 -9.85 3.48 -2.99
CA ASP A 93 -11.23 3.02 -2.92
C ASP A 93 -12.10 4.01 -2.15
N ALA A 94 -11.65 4.45 -0.97
CA ALA A 94 -12.35 5.47 -0.19
C ALA A 94 -12.46 6.82 -0.93
N ALA A 95 -11.41 7.24 -1.63
CA ALA A 95 -11.41 8.48 -2.41
C ALA A 95 -12.40 8.46 -3.58
N CYS A 96 -12.73 7.27 -4.10
CA CYS A 96 -13.71 7.12 -5.18
C CYS A 96 -15.14 6.95 -4.67
N ASN A 97 -15.31 6.36 -3.48
CA ASN A 97 -16.63 5.94 -2.99
C ASN A 97 -17.17 6.77 -1.80
N THR A 98 -16.35 7.63 -1.17
CA THR A 98 -16.75 8.42 0.00
C THR A 98 -16.70 9.92 -0.28
N SER A 99 -17.86 10.58 -0.27
CA SER A 99 -17.99 12.02 -0.52
C SER A 99 -17.17 12.88 0.43
N GLU A 100 -17.10 12.50 1.70
CA GLU A 100 -16.39 13.23 2.76
C GLU A 100 -14.90 12.84 2.86
N TYR A 101 -14.37 12.03 1.95
CA TYR A 101 -13.02 11.47 2.05
C TYR A 101 -11.95 12.54 2.32
N LEU A 102 -11.95 13.64 1.56
CA LEU A 102 -10.98 14.72 1.78
C LEU A 102 -11.09 15.35 3.16
N THR A 103 -12.32 15.59 3.63
CA THR A 103 -12.55 16.13 4.97
C THR A 103 -11.98 15.19 6.02
N ILE A 104 -12.24 13.89 5.90
CA ILE A 104 -11.71 12.87 6.82
C ILE A 104 -10.17 12.88 6.78
N LEU A 105 -9.57 12.95 5.59
CA LEU A 105 -8.11 12.98 5.43
C LEU A 105 -7.47 14.22 6.07
N PHE A 106 -8.08 15.40 5.89
CA PHE A 106 -7.60 16.65 6.51
C PHE A 106 -7.76 16.64 8.03
N GLU A 107 -8.87 16.09 8.54
CA GLU A 107 -9.09 15.94 9.98
C GLU A 107 -8.06 14.99 10.60
N ASP A 108 -7.71 13.90 9.91
CA ASP A 108 -6.70 12.96 10.39
C ASP A 108 -5.30 13.60 10.47
N ASP A 109 -4.85 14.30 9.42
CA ASP A 109 -3.58 15.05 9.47
C ASP A 109 -3.57 16.09 10.59
N LYS A 110 -4.67 16.84 10.75
CA LYS A 110 -4.83 17.81 11.85
C LYS A 110 -4.71 17.11 13.21
N SER A 111 -5.37 15.96 13.39
CA SER A 111 -5.30 15.16 14.61
C SER A 111 -3.86 14.71 14.91
N SER A 112 -3.16 14.19 13.90
CA SER A 112 -1.77 13.76 13.99
C SER A 112 -0.84 14.92 14.38
N ARG A 113 -0.97 16.07 13.70
CA ARG A 113 -0.17 17.27 14.00
C ARG A 113 -0.45 17.81 15.41
N VAL A 114 -1.70 17.85 15.86
CA VAL A 114 -2.06 18.26 17.23
C VAL A 114 -1.47 17.29 18.25
N SER A 115 -1.52 15.98 18.00
CA SER A 115 -0.92 14.97 18.87
C SER A 115 0.60 15.18 19.01
N ARG A 116 1.31 15.40 17.89
CA ARG A 116 2.74 15.74 17.89
C ARG A 116 3.02 17.05 18.62
N GLY A 117 2.19 18.07 18.44
CA GLY A 117 2.29 19.34 19.15
C GLY A 117 2.17 19.18 20.67
N LYS A 118 1.20 18.38 21.14
CA LYS A 118 1.04 18.04 22.57
C LYS A 118 2.26 17.32 23.13
N LEU A 119 2.83 16.38 22.37
CA LEU A 119 4.04 15.66 22.77
C LEU A 119 5.23 16.62 22.87
N PHE A 120 5.42 17.45 21.84
CA PHE A 120 6.48 18.45 21.82
C PHE A 120 6.36 19.44 22.99
N GLN A 121 5.15 19.90 23.31
CA GLN A 121 4.90 20.79 24.46
C GLN A 121 5.35 20.18 25.80
N LYS A 122 5.25 18.85 25.97
CA LYS A 122 5.73 18.16 27.18
C LYS A 122 7.26 18.08 27.25
N MET A 123 7.94 18.13 26.11
CA MET A 123 9.40 17.96 26.00
C MET A 123 10.14 19.29 25.87
N ALA A 124 9.47 20.33 25.37
CA ALA A 124 10.10 21.59 25.03
C ALA A 124 10.35 22.42 26.29
N THR A 125 11.60 22.40 26.78
CA THR A 125 12.01 23.10 28.00
C THR A 125 12.47 24.55 27.77
N ASN A 126 12.82 24.92 26.53
CA ASN A 126 13.49 26.19 26.22
C ASN A 126 12.82 26.98 25.06
N LEU A 127 11.50 26.94 24.94
CA LEU A 127 10.80 27.79 23.97
C LEU A 127 10.76 29.25 24.46
N SER A 128 10.86 30.20 23.52
CA SER A 128 10.48 31.57 23.83
C SER A 128 9.00 31.65 24.19
N GLU A 129 8.61 32.69 24.93
CA GLU A 129 7.20 32.90 25.31
C GLU A 129 6.27 32.95 24.09
N ASP A 130 6.71 33.59 23.00
CA ASP A 130 5.95 33.69 21.75
C ASP A 130 5.77 32.32 21.09
N ALA A 131 6.85 31.54 20.97
CA ALA A 131 6.77 30.18 20.40
C ALA A 131 5.91 29.24 21.26
N ASN A 132 5.98 29.36 22.58
CA ASN A 132 5.12 28.59 23.48
C ASN A 132 3.64 28.99 23.32
N ARG A 133 3.36 30.28 23.13
CA ARG A 133 1.99 30.79 22.91
C ARG A 133 1.42 30.30 21.58
N GLU A 134 2.20 30.36 20.49
CA GLU A 134 1.80 29.82 19.19
C GLU A 134 1.53 28.31 19.27
N LEU A 135 2.41 27.55 19.94
CA LEU A 135 2.22 26.12 20.15
C LEU A 135 0.95 25.82 20.95
N GLN A 136 0.68 26.59 22.01
CA GLN A 136 -0.54 26.45 22.81
C GLN A 136 -1.79 26.76 21.98
N GLN A 137 -1.78 27.83 21.19
CA GLN A 137 -2.90 28.18 20.31
C GLN A 137 -3.14 27.07 19.27
N PHE A 138 -2.07 26.55 18.65
CA PHE A 138 -2.15 25.45 17.70
C PHE A 138 -2.74 24.17 18.32
N VAL A 139 -2.28 23.81 19.53
CA VAL A 139 -2.71 22.58 20.25
C VAL A 139 -4.14 22.68 20.79
N MET A 140 -4.54 23.86 21.28
CA MET A 140 -5.91 24.09 21.78
C MET A 140 -6.93 24.12 20.63
N GLY A 141 -6.53 24.66 19.47
CA GLY A 141 -7.36 24.70 18.27
C GLY A 141 -8.72 25.41 18.48
N GLU A 142 -9.67 25.14 17.58
CA GLU A 142 -11.01 25.75 17.57
C GLU A 142 -12.05 24.98 18.41
N GLY A 143 -11.62 24.11 19.32
CA GLY A 143 -12.51 23.42 20.29
C GLY A 143 -13.18 22.13 19.80
N THR A 144 -13.19 21.82 18.50
CA THR A 144 -13.63 20.51 17.97
C THR A 144 -12.46 19.53 17.90
N LYS A 145 -12.62 18.34 18.49
CA LYS A 145 -11.62 17.27 18.41
C LYS A 145 -11.58 16.74 16.97
N PRO A 146 -10.45 16.86 16.24
CA PRO A 146 -10.35 16.33 14.89
C PRO A 146 -10.54 14.81 14.90
N ARG A 147 -11.24 14.29 13.90
CA ARG A 147 -11.45 12.85 13.74
C ARG A 147 -10.14 12.20 13.29
N SER A 148 -9.70 11.17 14.00
CA SER A 148 -8.64 10.29 13.51
C SER A 148 -9.23 9.26 12.56
N LEU A 149 -8.57 9.06 11.44
CA LEU A 149 -8.91 8.02 10.49
C LEU A 149 -8.49 6.67 11.08
N ASN A 150 -9.36 5.69 10.95
CA ASN A 150 -9.01 4.30 11.23
C ASN A 150 -9.09 3.55 9.91
N ILE A 151 -7.96 2.98 9.48
CA ILE A 151 -7.82 2.25 8.21
C ILE A 151 -8.87 1.13 8.11
N GLY A 152 -9.20 0.48 9.22
CA GLY A 152 -10.26 -0.52 9.27
C GLY A 152 -11.68 0.04 9.11
N GLU A 153 -11.89 1.35 9.29
CA GLU A 153 -13.14 2.03 8.92
C GLU A 153 -13.20 2.37 7.44
N LEU A 154 -12.08 2.75 6.81
CA LEU A 154 -12.03 3.00 5.37
C LEU A 154 -12.34 1.76 4.55
N ALA A 155 -11.94 0.59 5.04
CA ALA A 155 -12.24 -0.68 4.39
C ALA A 155 -13.69 -1.14 4.59
N ARG A 156 -14.49 -0.52 5.47
CA ARG A 156 -15.90 -0.91 5.66
C ARG A 156 -16.71 -0.52 4.43
N GLY A 157 -17.31 -1.51 3.78
CA GLY A 157 -18.07 -1.31 2.54
C GLY A 157 -17.20 -1.31 1.29
N SER A 158 -15.89 -1.57 1.42
CA SER A 158 -15.02 -1.85 0.28
C SER A 158 -15.37 -3.21 -0.32
N ASP A 159 -15.29 -3.31 -1.65
CA ASP A 159 -15.40 -4.59 -2.37
C ASP A 159 -14.23 -5.55 -2.09
N PHE A 160 -13.23 -5.09 -1.31
CA PHE A 160 -11.99 -5.80 -1.04
C PHE A 160 -11.76 -6.04 0.46
N PRO A 161 -12.63 -6.82 1.15
CA PRO A 161 -12.52 -7.06 2.59
C PRO A 161 -11.20 -7.73 2.99
N ARG A 162 -10.56 -8.45 2.05
CA ARG A 162 -9.24 -9.07 2.27
C ARG A 162 -8.13 -8.06 2.56
N TYR A 163 -8.23 -6.82 2.08
CA TYR A 163 -7.20 -5.80 2.37
C TYR A 163 -7.07 -5.53 3.86
N GLN A 164 -8.18 -5.43 4.59
CA GLN A 164 -8.13 -5.15 6.02
C GLN A 164 -7.47 -6.27 6.82
N LEU A 165 -7.78 -7.53 6.47
CA LEU A 165 -7.19 -8.70 7.11
C LEU A 165 -5.68 -8.72 6.89
N HIS A 166 -5.24 -8.67 5.63
CA HIS A 166 -3.82 -8.77 5.32
C HIS A 166 -3.02 -7.54 5.75
N TYR A 167 -3.61 -6.34 5.70
CA TYR A 167 -3.00 -5.14 6.29
C TYR A 167 -2.66 -5.37 7.77
N ARG A 168 -3.61 -5.92 8.55
CA ARG A 168 -3.39 -6.21 9.97
C ARG A 168 -2.39 -7.34 10.19
N GLN A 169 -2.47 -8.39 9.39
CA GLN A 169 -1.53 -9.52 9.46
C GLN A 169 -0.10 -9.02 9.21
N ILE A 170 0.16 -8.39 8.06
CA ILE A 170 1.49 -7.87 7.69
C ILE A 170 1.99 -6.85 8.73
N SER A 171 1.12 -5.98 9.23
CA SER A 171 1.50 -4.98 10.23
C SER A 171 1.96 -5.61 11.56
N ALA A 172 1.27 -6.64 12.05
CA ALA A 172 1.70 -7.37 13.24
C ALA A 172 2.95 -8.22 12.98
N ASP A 173 3.03 -8.79 11.78
CA ASP A 173 4.00 -9.80 11.38
C ASP A 173 5.37 -9.23 11.00
N THR A 174 5.43 -7.99 10.51
CA THR A 174 6.67 -7.44 9.93
C THR A 174 6.96 -5.98 10.29
N GLU A 175 5.96 -5.14 10.53
CA GLU A 175 6.15 -3.69 10.71
C GLU A 175 6.27 -3.27 12.17
N HIS A 176 5.35 -3.74 13.01
CA HIS A 176 5.35 -3.44 14.43
C HIS A 176 6.26 -4.41 15.18
N VAL A 177 6.97 -3.91 16.20
CA VAL A 177 7.72 -4.76 17.13
C VAL A 177 6.74 -5.53 18.00
N THR A 178 6.24 -6.65 17.49
CA THR A 178 5.38 -7.59 18.21
C THR A 178 6.14 -8.87 18.49
N TRP A 179 5.60 -9.74 19.34
CA TRP A 179 6.20 -11.06 19.54
C TRP A 179 6.26 -11.85 18.23
N THR A 180 5.20 -11.82 17.42
CA THR A 180 5.14 -12.48 16.10
C THR A 180 6.26 -12.00 15.17
N SER A 181 6.47 -10.69 15.03
CA SER A 181 7.54 -10.16 14.17
C SER A 181 8.92 -10.51 14.71
N LEU A 182 9.09 -10.50 16.04
CA LEU A 182 10.37 -10.84 16.66
C LEU A 182 10.70 -12.32 16.49
N CYS A 183 9.73 -13.22 16.58
CA CYS A 183 9.88 -14.67 16.42
C CYS A 183 10.41 -15.11 15.04
N ARG A 184 10.41 -14.23 14.04
CA ARG A 184 11.04 -14.52 12.74
C ARG A 184 12.56 -14.62 12.82
N HIS A 185 13.18 -13.97 13.80
CA HIS A 185 14.63 -13.85 13.91
C HIS A 185 15.30 -14.95 14.75
N PRO A 186 14.81 -15.33 15.94
CA PRO A 186 15.42 -16.40 16.72
C PRO A 186 14.96 -17.78 16.22
N GLN A 187 15.93 -18.61 15.89
CA GLN A 187 15.75 -20.04 15.66
C GLN A 187 16.18 -20.78 16.93
N GLU A 188 15.21 -21.23 17.71
CA GLU A 188 15.45 -21.97 18.95
C GLU A 188 15.72 -23.45 18.64
N THR A 189 16.83 -23.97 19.15
CA THR A 189 17.06 -25.42 19.26
C THR A 189 17.13 -25.82 20.72
N PHE A 190 17.09 -27.11 21.01
CA PHE A 190 17.03 -27.66 22.38
C PHE A 190 18.08 -27.07 23.35
N ASP A 191 19.23 -26.63 22.86
CA ASP A 191 20.38 -26.18 23.64
C ASP A 191 20.88 -24.75 23.32
N ARG A 192 20.32 -24.05 22.32
CA ARG A 192 20.82 -22.74 21.86
C ARG A 192 19.79 -21.95 21.07
N ILE A 193 20.02 -20.65 20.98
CA ILE A 193 19.28 -19.73 20.11
C ILE A 193 20.23 -19.27 19.00
N ARG A 194 19.84 -19.47 17.74
CA ARG A 194 20.55 -18.91 16.57
C ARG A 194 19.77 -17.71 16.06
N LEU A 195 20.41 -16.56 15.94
CA LEU A 195 19.80 -15.37 15.36
C LEU A 195 19.93 -15.39 13.83
N GLU A 196 18.82 -15.14 13.15
CA GLU A 196 18.71 -14.88 11.73
C GLU A 196 18.41 -13.39 11.52
N LEU A 197 19.33 -12.69 10.84
CA LEU A 197 19.19 -11.24 10.62
C LEU A 197 18.19 -10.95 9.51
N ASP A 198 18.19 -11.78 8.47
CA ASP A 198 17.42 -11.60 7.25
C ASP A 198 16.50 -12.82 7.00
N PRO A 199 15.50 -13.04 7.87
CA PRO A 199 14.63 -14.20 7.76
C PRO A 199 13.86 -14.18 6.44
N GLN A 200 13.84 -15.33 5.77
CA GLN A 200 13.11 -15.50 4.52
C GLN A 200 11.63 -15.75 4.83
N LEU A 201 10.77 -15.37 3.88
CA LEU A 201 9.35 -15.71 3.94
C LEU A 201 9.15 -17.16 3.51
N GLU A 202 8.14 -17.80 4.06
CA GLU A 202 7.69 -19.07 3.50
C GLU A 202 7.04 -18.84 2.12
N ASN A 203 7.03 -19.88 1.27
CA ASN A 203 6.55 -19.75 -0.11
C ASN A 203 5.10 -19.24 -0.19
N TYR A 204 4.22 -19.70 0.71
CA TYR A 204 2.83 -19.23 0.76
C TYR A 204 2.75 -17.76 1.18
N GLU A 205 3.63 -17.31 2.09
CA GLU A 205 3.67 -15.92 2.52
C GLU A 205 4.14 -15.00 1.40
N MET A 206 5.13 -15.46 0.62
CA MET A 206 5.59 -14.76 -0.57
C MET A 206 4.46 -14.67 -1.61
N PHE A 207 3.78 -15.78 -1.90
CA PHE A 207 2.63 -15.82 -2.80
C PHE A 207 1.51 -14.86 -2.37
N ASP A 208 1.10 -14.90 -1.10
CA ASP A 208 0.10 -13.99 -0.54
C ASP A 208 0.55 -12.52 -0.69
N THR A 209 1.82 -12.23 -0.38
CA THR A 209 2.36 -10.86 -0.45
C THR A 209 2.32 -10.32 -1.88
N VAL A 210 2.85 -11.07 -2.83
CA VAL A 210 2.95 -10.65 -4.23
C VAL A 210 1.56 -10.52 -4.85
N SER A 211 0.68 -11.49 -4.61
CA SER A 211 -0.70 -11.46 -5.14
C SER A 211 -1.52 -10.29 -4.60
N LEU A 212 -1.29 -9.87 -3.35
CA LEU A 212 -1.94 -8.70 -2.75
C LEU A 212 -1.39 -7.38 -3.27
N ILE A 213 -0.07 -7.27 -3.48
CA ILE A 213 0.52 -6.11 -4.15
C ILE A 213 -0.08 -5.96 -5.54
N ALA A 214 -0.15 -7.06 -6.31
CA ALA A 214 -0.71 -7.07 -7.65
C ALA A 214 -2.18 -6.63 -7.65
N LEU A 215 -2.99 -7.19 -6.75
CA LEU A 215 -4.38 -6.76 -6.60
C LEU A 215 -4.50 -5.28 -6.24
N SER A 216 -3.70 -4.81 -5.29
CA SER A 216 -3.70 -3.42 -4.85
C SER A 216 -3.39 -2.47 -6.02
N ALA A 217 -2.37 -2.82 -6.83
CA ALA A 217 -2.01 -2.07 -8.02
C ALA A 217 -3.16 -2.00 -9.04
N MET A 218 -3.82 -3.14 -9.30
CA MET A 218 -4.98 -3.20 -10.19
C MET A 218 -6.17 -2.40 -9.66
N THR A 219 -6.49 -2.50 -8.37
CA THR A 219 -7.57 -1.72 -7.75
C THR A 219 -7.31 -0.23 -7.93
N ILE A 220 -6.07 0.23 -7.70
CA ILE A 220 -5.72 1.64 -7.84
C ILE A 220 -5.92 2.14 -9.27
N VAL A 221 -5.39 1.39 -10.25
CA VAL A 221 -5.51 1.76 -11.68
C VAL A 221 -6.96 1.71 -12.14
N LYS A 222 -7.70 0.66 -11.76
CA LYS A 222 -9.12 0.52 -12.10
C LYS A 222 -9.93 1.69 -11.56
N GLN A 223 -9.84 1.97 -10.26
CA GLN A 223 -10.60 3.05 -9.63
C GLN A 223 -10.24 4.42 -10.22
N LEU A 224 -8.95 4.67 -10.49
CA LEU A 224 -8.52 5.91 -11.14
C LEU A 224 -9.08 6.03 -12.56
N ARG A 225 -8.99 4.96 -13.38
CA ARG A 225 -9.55 4.93 -14.75
C ARG A 225 -11.05 5.17 -14.75
N ASP A 226 -11.77 4.49 -13.88
CA ASP A 226 -13.23 4.59 -13.75
C ASP A 226 -13.63 6.02 -13.36
N SER A 227 -12.98 6.60 -12.35
CA SER A 227 -13.29 7.98 -11.88
C SER A 227 -13.00 9.06 -12.94
N LEU A 228 -11.98 8.85 -13.78
CA LEU A 228 -11.66 9.77 -14.88
C LEU A 228 -12.49 9.49 -16.14
N GLY A 229 -13.20 8.36 -16.19
CA GLY A 229 -13.93 7.87 -17.35
C GLY A 229 -13.05 7.58 -18.56
N ILE A 230 -11.88 6.99 -18.32
CA ILE A 230 -10.86 6.71 -19.33
C ILE A 230 -10.92 5.24 -19.75
N ILE A 231 -11.18 5.02 -21.04
CA ILE A 231 -11.24 3.69 -21.67
C ILE A 231 -9.97 3.33 -22.46
N GLN A 232 -9.00 4.25 -22.54
CA GLN A 232 -7.72 4.00 -23.21
C GLN A 232 -6.99 2.82 -22.56
N ASN A 233 -6.20 2.10 -23.37
CA ASN A 233 -5.39 0.93 -22.98
C ASN A 233 -6.18 -0.21 -22.32
N GLU A 234 -7.51 -0.28 -22.56
CA GLU A 234 -8.37 -1.31 -21.97
C GLU A 234 -7.93 -2.73 -22.35
N GLY A 235 -7.54 -2.96 -23.60
CA GLY A 235 -7.05 -4.28 -24.04
C GLY A 235 -5.80 -4.72 -23.29
N GLU A 236 -4.87 -3.80 -23.02
CA GLU A 236 -3.63 -4.09 -22.30
C GLU A 236 -3.88 -4.37 -20.83
N PHE A 237 -4.60 -3.49 -20.12
CA PHE A 237 -4.96 -3.73 -18.72
C PHE A 237 -5.87 -4.97 -18.55
N SER A 238 -6.67 -5.31 -19.55
CA SER A 238 -7.45 -6.56 -19.54
C SER A 238 -6.56 -7.79 -19.74
N ALA A 239 -5.51 -7.72 -20.56
CA ALA A 239 -4.52 -8.80 -20.67
C ALA A 239 -3.77 -9.00 -19.35
N LEU A 240 -3.31 -7.92 -18.72
CA LEU A 240 -2.68 -7.96 -17.40
C LEU A 240 -3.61 -8.54 -16.33
N GLY A 241 -4.89 -8.14 -16.33
CA GLY A 241 -5.89 -8.68 -15.41
C GLY A 241 -6.16 -10.18 -15.62
N ARG A 242 -6.18 -10.65 -16.87
CA ARG A 242 -6.30 -12.09 -17.17
C ARG A 242 -5.09 -12.87 -16.67
N ARG A 243 -3.88 -12.39 -16.95
CA ARG A 243 -2.65 -13.04 -16.46
C ARG A 243 -2.59 -13.10 -14.94
N TYR A 244 -2.98 -12.03 -14.25
CA TYR A 244 -3.08 -12.04 -12.79
C TYR A 244 -4.00 -13.18 -12.29
N LEU A 245 -5.15 -13.38 -12.93
CA LEU A 245 -6.09 -14.44 -12.52
C LEU A 245 -5.52 -15.84 -12.74
N GLU A 246 -4.72 -16.04 -13.79
CA GLU A 246 -4.02 -17.29 -14.06
C GLU A 246 -2.96 -17.55 -12.98
N LEU A 247 -2.04 -16.61 -12.76
CA LEU A 247 -1.01 -16.67 -11.72
C LEU A 247 -1.59 -16.91 -10.33
N TYR A 248 -2.70 -16.24 -10.00
CA TYR A 248 -3.40 -16.42 -8.74
C TYR A 248 -4.00 -17.82 -8.60
N ARG A 249 -4.60 -18.37 -9.67
CA ARG A 249 -5.16 -19.73 -9.64
C ARG A 249 -4.07 -20.79 -9.54
N GLU A 250 -2.96 -20.61 -10.25
CA GLU A 250 -1.78 -21.47 -10.16
C GLU A 250 -1.25 -21.52 -8.74
N GLY A 251 -1.01 -20.35 -8.12
CA GLY A 251 -0.53 -20.31 -6.75
C GLY A 251 -1.55 -20.79 -5.71
N VAL A 252 -2.86 -20.58 -5.91
CA VAL A 252 -3.88 -21.21 -5.05
C VAL A 252 -3.87 -22.73 -5.17
N ALA A 253 -3.65 -23.28 -6.37
CA ALA A 253 -3.55 -24.73 -6.55
C ALA A 253 -2.27 -25.30 -5.90
N GLU A 254 -1.19 -24.51 -5.85
CA GLU A 254 0.08 -24.91 -5.26
C GLU A 254 0.12 -24.75 -3.73
N PHE A 255 -0.50 -23.69 -3.19
CA PHE A 255 -0.36 -23.27 -1.80
C PHE A 255 -1.68 -23.20 -1.00
N GLY A 256 -2.83 -23.47 -1.62
CA GLY A 256 -4.16 -23.25 -1.03
C GLY A 256 -4.65 -24.28 -0.02
N GLU A 257 -3.92 -25.39 0.17
CA GLU A 257 -4.15 -26.33 1.28
C GLU A 257 -3.17 -25.97 2.42
N GLN A 258 -3.61 -25.17 3.39
CA GLN A 258 -2.91 -25.12 4.68
C GLN A 258 -3.17 -26.44 5.41
N PRO A 259 -2.14 -27.13 5.96
CA PRO A 259 -2.34 -27.99 7.11
C PRO A 259 -2.80 -27.07 8.25
N ASP A 260 -3.92 -27.41 8.88
CA ASP A 260 -4.31 -26.82 10.16
C ASP A 260 -3.09 -26.80 11.07
N ALA A 261 -2.80 -25.64 11.65
CA ALA A 261 -1.80 -25.49 12.68
C ALA A 261 -2.09 -26.54 13.77
N GLU A 262 -1.25 -27.56 13.87
CA GLU A 262 -1.25 -28.45 15.02
C GLU A 262 -1.05 -27.56 16.25
N GLU A 263 -2.08 -27.52 17.10
CA GLU A 263 -2.02 -26.94 18.44
C GLU A 263 -0.81 -27.53 19.17
N GLY A 264 0.13 -26.65 19.56
CA GLY A 264 1.24 -26.95 20.45
C GLY A 264 1.35 -25.88 21.53
#